data_AF-A0A7S3L6I6-F1
#
_entry.id   AF-A0A7S3L6I6-F1
#
_cell.length_a   1.000
_cell.length_b   1.000
_cell.length_c   1.000
_cell.angle_alpha   90.00
_cell.angle_beta   90.00
_cell.angle_gamma   90.00
#
_symmetry.space_group_name_H-M   'P 1'
#
loop_
_entity.id
_entity.type
_entity.pdbx_description
1 polymer ?
#
loop_
_entity_poly.entity_id
_entity_poly.type
_entity_poly.pdbx_seq_one_letter_code
_entity_poly.pdbx_strand_id
1 'polypeptide(L)'
;TCCTVVVVSCLCSFCSLHLANTISKVEGNGNFKKEIEYSTAFGFFWGPAWFTFTQVVFFFCILCLNVSSIVDTAQVVDTFFGNWWPWGGTAGINISRDTLALLRWDYSFCSETERSDGLCSPFSQTEGSVLTLGNLVVTLFLLPLALLPLKENAWWQALGFVVLLLTSLQFVVTFLVSGLDLTAVSLWGDDWDDLFGVVLFNFALVIAVPAWLYEREPDVDVPSVVHGSCAL
;
A
#
# COMPACT_ATOMS: atom_id res chain seq x y z
N THR A 1 16.42 -8.99 -6.93
CA THR A 1 15.20 -8.13 -6.79
C THR A 1 14.36 -8.07 -8.06
N CYS A 2 14.94 -7.75 -9.23
CA CYS A 2 14.17 -7.62 -10.48
C CYS A 2 13.40 -8.90 -10.88
N CYS A 3 14.00 -10.09 -10.71
CA CYS A 3 13.35 -11.35 -11.07
C CYS A 3 12.08 -11.59 -10.25
N THR A 4 12.11 -11.30 -8.95
CA THR A 4 10.95 -11.43 -8.04
C THR A 4 9.82 -10.48 -8.44
N VAL A 5 10.14 -9.23 -8.78
CA VAL A 5 9.14 -8.26 -9.25
C VAL A 5 8.49 -8.73 -10.54
N VAL A 6 9.28 -9.23 -11.51
CA VAL A 6 8.75 -9.76 -12.78
C VAL A 6 7.85 -10.98 -12.53
N VAL A 7 8.26 -11.91 -11.66
CA VAL A 7 7.46 -13.09 -11.34
C VAL A 7 6.15 -12.69 -10.65
N VAL A 8 6.20 -11.81 -9.66
CA VAL A 8 4.99 -11.34 -8.94
C VAL A 8 4.06 -10.54 -9.87
N SER A 9 4.60 -9.70 -10.75
CA SER A 9 3.81 -8.98 -11.78
C SER A 9 3.08 -9.96 -12.71
N CYS A 10 3.79 -10.97 -13.22
CA CYS A 10 3.18 -12.01 -14.06
C CYS A 10 2.07 -12.75 -13.31
N LEU A 11 2.34 -13.16 -12.06
CA LEU A 11 1.34 -13.84 -11.21
C LEU A 11 0.12 -12.96 -10.96
N CYS A 12 0.31 -11.68 -10.65
CA CYS A 12 -0.76 -10.71 -10.47
C CYS A 12 -1.63 -10.58 -11.73
N SER A 13 -0.99 -10.49 -12.90
CA SER A 13 -1.69 -10.42 -14.19
C SER A 13 -2.53 -11.69 -14.43
N PHE A 14 -1.95 -12.88 -14.22
CA PHE A 14 -2.67 -14.15 -14.36
C PHE A 14 -3.84 -14.27 -13.38
N CYS A 15 -3.64 -13.93 -12.11
CA CYS A 15 -4.69 -13.98 -11.09
C CYS A 15 -5.84 -13.02 -11.43
N SER A 16 -5.52 -11.80 -11.86
CA SER A 16 -6.50 -10.78 -12.25
C SER A 16 -7.33 -11.21 -13.47
N LEU A 17 -6.68 -11.76 -14.50
CA LEU A 17 -7.37 -12.28 -15.68
C LEU A 17 -8.21 -13.52 -15.37
N HIS A 18 -7.69 -14.41 -14.53
CA HIS A 18 -8.42 -15.60 -14.10
C HIS A 18 -9.69 -15.21 -13.33
N LEU A 19 -9.59 -14.24 -12.42
CA LEU A 19 -10.75 -13.71 -11.70
C LEU A 19 -11.74 -13.05 -12.65
N ALA A 20 -11.28 -12.22 -13.59
CA ALA A 20 -12.14 -11.61 -14.59
C ALA A 20 -12.90 -12.64 -15.44
N ASN A 21 -12.20 -13.66 -15.93
CA ASN A 21 -12.81 -14.78 -16.68
C ASN A 21 -13.78 -15.60 -15.83
N THR A 22 -13.55 -15.68 -14.52
CA THR A 22 -14.45 -16.36 -13.59
C THR A 22 -15.74 -15.56 -13.42
N ILE A 23 -15.63 -14.24 -13.25
CA ILE A 23 -16.76 -13.31 -13.11
C ILE A 23 -17.61 -13.28 -14.39
N SER A 24 -17.00 -13.35 -15.58
CA SER A 24 -17.75 -13.37 -16.86
C SER A 24 -18.55 -14.65 -17.07
N LYS A 25 -18.16 -15.76 -16.42
CA LYS A 25 -18.85 -17.06 -16.51
C LYS A 25 -20.03 -17.19 -15.56
N VAL A 26 -20.25 -16.22 -14.67
CA VAL A 26 -21.44 -16.20 -13.82
C VAL A 26 -22.68 -16.03 -14.70
N GLU A 27 -23.74 -16.78 -14.39
CA GLU A 27 -24.96 -16.82 -15.21
C GLU A 27 -25.53 -15.42 -15.45
N GLY A 28 -25.63 -15.02 -16.72
CA GLY A 28 -26.12 -13.71 -17.13
C GLY A 28 -25.15 -12.55 -16.89
N ASN A 29 -23.86 -12.80 -16.66
CA ASN A 29 -22.83 -11.76 -16.48
C ASN A 29 -21.77 -11.68 -17.59
N GLY A 30 -22.07 -12.14 -18.81
CA GLY A 30 -21.11 -12.10 -19.92
C GLY A 30 -20.61 -10.69 -20.30
N ASN A 31 -21.37 -9.65 -19.94
CA ASN A 31 -21.02 -8.24 -20.18
C ASN A 31 -20.64 -7.47 -18.90
N PHE A 32 -20.36 -8.16 -17.79
CA PHE A 32 -19.96 -7.55 -16.50
C PHE A 32 -20.96 -6.53 -15.91
N LYS A 33 -22.23 -6.56 -16.32
CA LYS A 33 -23.26 -5.62 -15.83
C LYS A 33 -23.80 -5.96 -14.45
N LYS A 34 -23.50 -7.16 -13.94
CA LYS A 34 -23.85 -7.52 -12.56
C LYS A 34 -22.69 -7.16 -11.66
N GLU A 35 -23.00 -6.46 -10.59
CA GLU A 35 -22.07 -6.22 -9.50
C GLU A 35 -21.80 -7.56 -8.81
N ILE A 36 -20.60 -8.10 -9.02
CA ILE A 36 -20.16 -9.34 -8.39
C ILE A 36 -18.97 -9.01 -7.51
N GLU A 37 -19.18 -9.10 -6.20
CA GLU A 37 -18.12 -8.95 -5.22
C GLU A 37 -17.13 -10.12 -5.27
N TYR A 38 -15.91 -9.87 -4.80
CA TYR A 38 -14.81 -10.85 -4.80
C TYR A 38 -15.23 -12.21 -4.22
N SER A 39 -15.78 -12.24 -3.01
CA SER A 39 -16.19 -13.48 -2.31
C SER A 39 -17.42 -14.12 -2.92
N THR A 40 -18.32 -13.33 -3.50
CA THR A 40 -19.55 -13.79 -4.15
C THR A 40 -19.24 -14.68 -5.35
N ALA A 41 -18.17 -14.39 -6.10
CA ALA A 41 -17.69 -15.26 -7.18
C ALA A 41 -17.40 -16.69 -6.67
N PHE A 42 -16.73 -16.83 -5.52
CA PHE A 42 -16.44 -18.14 -4.92
C PHE A 42 -17.71 -18.84 -4.40
N GLY A 43 -18.68 -18.07 -3.90
CA GLY A 43 -19.98 -18.59 -3.49
C GLY A 43 -20.74 -19.27 -4.64
N PHE A 44 -20.72 -18.68 -5.85
CA PHE A 44 -21.40 -19.25 -7.01
C PHE A 44 -20.82 -20.58 -7.46
N PHE A 45 -19.49 -20.72 -7.46
CA PHE A 45 -18.84 -21.93 -7.98
C PHE A 45 -18.64 -23.02 -6.92
N TRP A 46 -18.29 -22.66 -5.69
CA TRP A 46 -17.84 -23.61 -4.65
C TRP A 46 -18.79 -23.69 -3.44
N GLY A 47 -19.83 -22.85 -3.39
CA GLY A 47 -20.88 -22.90 -2.39
C GLY A 47 -20.67 -21.99 -1.16
N PRO A 48 -21.59 -22.03 -0.19
CA PRO A 48 -21.69 -21.03 0.87
C PRO A 48 -20.55 -21.07 1.90
N ALA A 49 -19.92 -22.24 2.11
CA ALA A 49 -18.78 -22.36 3.02
C ALA A 49 -17.56 -21.58 2.51
N TRP A 50 -17.30 -21.64 1.21
CA TRP A 50 -16.20 -20.93 0.56
C TRP A 50 -16.47 -19.43 0.45
N PHE A 51 -17.73 -19.02 0.27
CA PHE A 51 -18.11 -17.63 0.40
C PHE A 51 -17.69 -17.06 1.77
N THR A 52 -18.08 -17.70 2.88
CA THR A 52 -17.75 -17.23 4.21
C THR A 52 -16.24 -17.23 4.46
N PHE A 53 -15.55 -18.30 4.06
CA PHE A 53 -14.09 -18.39 4.20
C PHE A 53 -13.38 -17.26 3.46
N THR A 54 -13.69 -17.06 2.18
CA THR A 54 -13.06 -16.02 1.36
C THR A 54 -13.40 -14.62 1.85
N GLN A 55 -14.63 -14.38 2.33
CA GLN A 55 -15.02 -13.11 2.92
C GLN A 55 -14.20 -12.77 4.16
N VAL A 56 -13.99 -13.74 5.07
CA VAL A 56 -13.20 -13.54 6.28
C VAL A 56 -11.74 -13.25 5.93
N VAL A 57 -11.14 -14.05 5.04
CA VAL A 57 -9.75 -13.87 4.61
C VAL A 57 -9.56 -12.53 3.89
N PHE A 58 -10.49 -12.18 3.01
CA PHE A 58 -10.47 -10.91 2.29
C PHE A 58 -10.57 -9.72 3.25
N PHE A 59 -11.46 -9.79 4.25
CA PHE A 59 -11.57 -8.75 5.27
C PHE A 59 -10.26 -8.57 6.05
N PHE A 60 -9.61 -9.66 6.48
CA PHE A 60 -8.31 -9.57 7.15
C PHE A 60 -7.23 -9.00 6.24
N CYS A 61 -7.22 -9.38 4.96
CA CYS A 61 -6.28 -8.83 3.98
C CYS A 61 -6.41 -7.31 3.85
N ILE A 62 -7.64 -6.81 3.65
CA ILE A 62 -7.93 -5.37 3.55
C ILE A 62 -7.61 -4.64 4.86
N LEU A 63 -7.91 -5.25 6.01
CA LEU A 63 -7.57 -4.68 7.31
C LEU A 63 -6.06 -4.52 7.47
N CYS A 64 -5.27 -5.56 7.18
CA CYS A 64 -3.81 -5.51 7.24
C CYS A 64 -3.23 -4.46 6.29
N LEU A 65 -3.75 -4.39 5.06
CA LEU A 65 -3.37 -3.39 4.05
C LEU A 65 -3.59 -1.95 4.56
N ASN A 66 -4.77 -1.69 5.13
CA ASN A 66 -5.10 -0.37 5.66
C ASN A 66 -4.23 -0.01 6.87
N VAL A 67 -4.00 -0.96 7.79
CA VAL A 67 -3.14 -0.73 8.98
C VAL A 67 -1.71 -0.43 8.56
N SER A 68 -1.12 -1.21 7.64
CA SER A 68 0.22 -0.96 7.11
C SER A 68 0.31 0.43 6.48
N SER A 69 -0.65 0.77 5.62
CA SER A 69 -0.67 2.07 4.93
C SER A 69 -0.76 3.26 5.88
N ILE A 70 -1.52 3.14 6.98
CA ILE A 70 -1.62 4.17 8.01
C ILE A 70 -0.27 4.35 8.73
N VAL A 71 0.38 3.25 9.10
CA VAL A 71 1.69 3.28 9.77
C VAL A 71 2.76 3.91 8.88
N ASP A 72 2.84 3.49 7.62
CA ASP A 72 3.82 4.02 6.67
C ASP A 72 3.61 5.52 6.43
N THR A 73 2.35 5.93 6.26
CA THR A 73 2.00 7.35 6.09
C THR A 73 2.36 8.16 7.35
N ALA A 74 2.12 7.61 8.55
CA ALA A 74 2.46 8.27 9.80
C ALA A 74 3.97 8.52 9.92
N GLN A 75 4.79 7.53 9.56
CA GLN A 75 6.25 7.66 9.58
C GLN A 75 6.76 8.73 8.60
N VAL A 76 6.17 8.80 7.41
CA VAL A 76 6.51 9.85 6.42
C VAL A 76 6.15 11.24 6.94
N VAL A 77 4.97 11.38 7.55
CA VAL A 77 4.52 12.64 8.16
C VAL A 77 5.42 13.05 9.34
N ASP A 78 5.82 12.10 10.17
CA ASP A 78 6.78 12.33 11.26
C ASP A 78 8.14 12.79 10.73
N THR A 79 8.64 12.17 9.67
CA THR A 79 9.90 12.55 9.01
C THR A 79 9.80 13.94 8.39
N PHE A 80 8.65 14.28 7.79
CA PHE A 80 8.38 15.61 7.25
C PHE A 80 8.42 16.66 8.36
N PHE A 81 7.69 16.46 9.47
CA PHE A 81 7.71 17.40 10.59
C PHE A 81 9.08 17.47 11.27
N GLY A 82 9.77 16.34 11.43
CA GLY A 82 11.11 16.27 12.02
C GLY A 82 12.14 17.09 11.25
N ASN A 83 12.07 17.11 9.92
CA ASN A 83 13.01 17.84 9.07
C ASN A 83 12.57 19.29 8.76
N TRP A 84 11.26 19.56 8.68
CA TRP A 84 10.75 20.88 8.30
C TRP A 84 10.58 21.85 9.48
N TRP A 85 10.35 21.34 10.70
CA TRP A 85 9.97 22.19 11.83
C TRP A 85 11.19 22.89 12.48
N PRO A 86 11.27 24.24 12.44
CA PRO A 86 12.47 24.96 12.89
C PRO A 86 12.67 24.98 14.42
N TRP A 87 11.66 24.61 15.21
CA TRP A 87 11.75 24.57 16.69
C TRP A 87 12.03 23.19 17.26
N GLY A 88 12.42 22.24 16.40
CA GLY A 88 13.02 20.96 16.78
C GLY A 88 12.01 19.85 17.01
N GLY A 89 11.86 19.02 15.97
CA GLY A 89 11.40 17.64 16.05
C GLY A 89 9.88 17.43 16.09
N THR A 90 9.44 16.27 15.60
CA THR A 90 8.12 15.72 15.94
C THR A 90 8.12 15.22 17.40
N ALA A 91 6.94 15.02 17.98
CA ALA A 91 6.77 14.54 19.35
C ALA A 91 5.99 13.22 19.35
N GLY A 92 6.26 12.39 20.35
CA GLY A 92 5.55 11.13 20.56
C GLY A 92 5.22 10.94 22.04
N ILE A 93 4.22 10.12 22.32
CA ILE A 93 3.90 9.68 23.67
C ILE A 93 4.25 8.20 23.74
N ASN A 94 5.18 7.84 24.62
CA ASN A 94 5.42 6.45 24.93
C ASN A 94 4.37 5.94 25.90
N ILE A 95 3.71 4.86 25.52
CA ILE A 95 2.79 4.11 26.37
C ILE A 95 3.51 2.82 26.78
N SER A 96 4.12 2.84 27.96
CA SER A 96 4.66 1.65 28.64
C SER A 96 3.80 1.29 29.85
N ARG A 97 3.93 0.07 30.37
CA ARG A 97 3.05 -0.44 31.45
C ARG A 97 3.04 0.45 32.69
N ASP A 98 4.16 1.13 32.97
CA ASP A 98 4.35 1.86 34.23
C ASP A 98 4.53 3.38 34.06
N THR A 99 4.72 3.91 32.85
CA THR A 99 4.93 5.37 32.64
C THR A 99 4.39 5.87 31.29
N LEU A 100 3.80 7.07 31.31
CA LEU A 100 3.54 7.90 30.12
C LEU A 100 4.66 8.93 30.02
N ALA A 101 5.56 8.75 29.06
CA ALA A 101 6.68 9.66 28.83
C ALA A 101 6.49 10.39 27.49
N LEU A 102 6.69 11.71 27.51
CA LEU A 102 6.71 12.50 26.29
C LEU A 102 8.10 12.37 25.64
N LEU A 103 8.13 11.75 24.47
CA LEU A 103 9.31 11.60 23.63
C LEU A 103 9.41 12.77 22.66
N ARG A 104 10.63 13.24 22.44
CA ARG A 104 10.95 14.22 21.41
C ARG A 104 11.82 13.54 20.37
N TRP A 105 11.60 13.87 19.11
CA TRP A 105 12.46 13.46 18.01
C TRP A 105 13.88 14.00 18.21
N ASP A 106 14.84 13.10 18.31
CA ASP A 106 16.25 13.45 18.49
C ASP A 106 17.13 12.52 17.65
N TYR A 107 17.86 13.12 16.69
CA TYR A 107 18.82 12.43 15.84
C TYR A 107 20.18 12.22 16.50
N SER A 108 20.43 12.80 17.68
CA SER A 108 21.72 12.67 18.38
C SER A 108 22.06 11.23 18.74
N PHE A 109 21.05 10.36 18.80
CA PHE A 109 21.18 8.95 19.12
C PHE A 109 21.43 8.05 17.90
N CYS A 110 21.25 8.56 16.69
CA CYS A 110 21.47 7.82 15.46
C CYS A 110 22.90 8.05 14.97
N SER A 111 23.67 6.98 14.74
CA SER A 111 24.92 7.10 14.00
C SER A 111 24.65 7.54 12.54
N GLU A 112 25.64 8.18 11.89
CA GLU A 112 25.51 8.57 10.48
C GLU A 112 25.21 7.39 9.56
N THR A 113 25.78 6.22 9.87
CA THR A 113 25.51 4.95 9.17
C THR A 113 24.07 4.48 9.35
N GLU A 114 23.54 4.45 10.58
CA GLU A 114 22.15 4.02 10.82
C GLU A 114 21.13 5.01 10.26
N ARG A 115 21.50 6.29 10.16
CA ARG A 115 20.68 7.32 9.51
C ARG A 115 20.65 7.14 7.99
N SER A 116 21.78 6.77 7.38
CA SER A 116 21.87 6.49 5.95
C SER A 116 21.10 5.22 5.57
N ASP A 117 21.15 4.21 6.43
CA ASP A 117 20.51 2.91 6.19
C ASP A 117 19.03 2.89 6.60
N GLY A 118 18.52 3.96 7.23
CA GLY A 118 17.13 4.05 7.69
C GLY A 118 16.79 3.12 8.86
N LEU A 119 17.80 2.53 9.51
CA LEU A 119 17.64 1.56 10.59
C LEU A 119 17.44 2.22 11.96
N CYS A 120 17.78 3.50 12.09
CA CYS A 120 17.55 4.23 13.33
C CYS A 120 16.13 4.80 13.39
N SER A 121 15.35 4.38 14.39
CA SER A 121 14.12 5.08 14.76
C SER A 121 14.45 6.17 15.79
N PRO A 122 14.24 7.47 15.48
CA PRO A 122 14.56 8.60 16.36
C PRO A 122 13.68 8.69 17.62
N PHE A 123 12.80 7.70 17.83
CA PHE A 123 11.98 7.53 19.02
C PHE A 123 12.36 6.27 19.84
N SER A 124 13.35 5.47 19.44
CA SER A 124 13.53 4.07 19.87
C SER A 124 14.09 3.85 21.29
N GLN A 125 14.11 4.86 22.16
CA GLN A 125 14.76 4.73 23.46
C GLN A 125 14.03 3.88 24.50
N THR A 126 12.81 3.40 24.24
CA THR A 126 12.04 2.73 25.30
C THR A 126 11.15 1.60 24.81
N GLU A 127 11.12 0.52 25.60
CA GLU A 127 10.17 -0.58 25.46
C GLU A 127 8.73 -0.06 25.68
N GLY A 128 7.94 -0.05 24.61
CA GLY A 128 6.56 0.43 24.66
C GLY A 128 5.96 0.69 23.28
N SER A 129 4.66 0.98 23.25
CA SER A 129 3.99 1.45 22.03
C SER A 129 4.09 2.97 21.98
N VAL A 130 4.64 3.51 20.90
CA VAL A 130 4.79 4.96 20.72
C VAL A 130 3.64 5.48 19.86
N LEU A 131 2.88 6.43 20.40
CA LEU A 131 1.90 7.20 19.64
C LEU A 131 2.56 8.50 19.19
N THR A 132 2.90 8.60 17.90
CA THR A 132 3.55 9.78 17.33
C THR A 132 2.55 10.84 16.90
N LEU A 133 3.02 12.10 16.75
CA LEU A 133 2.24 13.18 16.17
C LEU A 133 1.80 12.84 14.74
N GLY A 134 2.67 12.21 13.95
CA GLY A 134 2.35 11.75 12.60
C GLY A 134 1.14 10.81 12.59
N ASN A 135 1.09 9.84 13.52
CA ASN A 135 -0.05 8.92 13.60
C ASN A 135 -1.36 9.64 13.97
N LEU A 136 -1.31 10.63 14.86
CA LEU A 136 -2.48 11.44 15.23
C LEU A 136 -2.98 12.29 14.05
N VAL A 137 -2.07 12.93 13.33
CA VAL A 137 -2.40 13.74 12.13
C VAL A 137 -3.00 12.85 11.06
N VAL A 138 -2.34 11.74 10.71
CA VAL A 138 -2.84 10.80 9.71
C VAL A 138 -4.23 10.29 10.08
N THR A 139 -4.44 9.88 11.34
CA THR A 139 -5.77 9.44 11.79
C THR A 139 -6.81 10.55 11.68
N LEU A 140 -6.50 11.78 12.07
CA LEU A 140 -7.43 12.90 12.03
C LEU A 140 -7.87 13.26 10.60
N PHE A 141 -6.97 13.12 9.62
CA PHE A 141 -7.27 13.41 8.22
C PHE A 141 -7.89 12.22 7.49
N LEU A 142 -7.40 10.99 7.70
CA LEU A 142 -7.87 9.80 6.99
C LEU A 142 -9.19 9.26 7.54
N LEU A 143 -9.47 9.40 8.83
CA LEU A 143 -10.72 8.93 9.43
C LEU A 143 -11.97 9.56 8.79
N PRO A 144 -12.08 10.90 8.63
CA PRO A 144 -13.25 11.47 7.96
C PRO A 144 -13.34 11.06 6.49
N LEU A 145 -12.20 10.91 5.80
CA LEU A 145 -12.16 10.44 4.41
C LEU A 145 -12.67 9.00 4.28
N ALA A 146 -12.38 8.13 5.25
CA ALA A 146 -12.84 6.75 5.28
C ALA A 146 -14.35 6.62 5.55
N LEU A 147 -14.98 7.63 6.15
CA LEU A 147 -16.41 7.66 6.43
C LEU A 147 -17.24 8.26 5.29
N LEU A 148 -16.60 8.89 4.30
CA LEU A 148 -17.28 9.46 3.12
C LEU A 148 -17.54 8.38 2.06
N PRO A 149 -18.67 8.46 1.33
CA PRO A 149 -18.94 7.56 0.22
C PRO A 149 -17.94 7.76 -0.93
N LEU A 150 -17.62 6.69 -1.67
CA LEU A 150 -16.60 6.68 -2.72
C LEU A 150 -16.76 7.82 -3.74
N LYS A 151 -18.00 8.12 -4.13
CA LYS A 151 -18.29 9.18 -5.12
C LYS A 151 -17.86 10.57 -4.64
N GLU A 152 -17.99 10.85 -3.35
CA GLU A 152 -17.58 12.13 -2.76
C GLU A 152 -16.07 12.18 -2.52
N ASN A 153 -15.43 11.01 -2.41
CA ASN A 153 -13.98 10.88 -2.20
C ASN A 153 -13.15 10.79 -3.50
N ALA A 154 -13.79 10.68 -4.67
CA ALA A 154 -13.11 10.54 -5.97
C ALA A 154 -12.12 11.67 -6.26
N TRP A 155 -12.42 12.89 -5.81
CA TRP A 155 -11.50 14.04 -5.92
C TRP A 155 -10.19 13.80 -5.17
N TRP A 156 -10.24 13.25 -3.95
CA TRP A 156 -9.05 12.97 -3.15
C TRP A 156 -8.19 11.86 -3.76
N GLN A 157 -8.83 10.88 -4.40
CA GLN A 157 -8.13 9.85 -5.17
C GLN A 157 -7.40 10.45 -6.37
N ALA A 158 -8.03 11.37 -7.10
CA ALA A 158 -7.39 12.08 -8.21
C ALA A 158 -6.21 12.94 -7.73
N LEU A 159 -6.34 13.62 -6.59
CA LEU A 159 -5.23 14.34 -5.97
C LEU A 159 -4.09 13.40 -5.59
N GLY A 160 -4.40 12.26 -4.98
CA GLY A 160 -3.41 11.23 -4.63
C GLY A 160 -2.65 10.72 -5.86
N PHE A 161 -3.34 10.52 -6.98
CA PHE A 161 -2.71 10.15 -8.25
C PHE A 161 -1.76 11.22 -8.77
N VAL A 162 -2.13 12.50 -8.71
CA VAL A 162 -1.24 13.61 -9.10
C VAL A 162 -0.01 13.67 -8.20
N VAL A 163 -0.18 13.53 -6.88
CA VAL A 163 0.93 13.49 -5.91
C VAL A 163 1.87 12.33 -6.23
N LEU A 164 1.34 11.14 -6.50
CA LEU A 164 2.13 9.97 -6.90
C LEU A 164 2.98 10.25 -8.14
N LEU A 165 2.41 10.84 -9.20
CA LEU A 165 3.17 11.19 -10.40
C LEU A 165 4.30 12.18 -10.10
N LEU A 166 4.04 13.20 -9.28
CA LEU A 166 5.04 14.20 -8.91
C LEU A 166 6.17 13.59 -8.07
N THR A 167 5.85 12.75 -7.09
CA THR A 167 6.86 12.11 -6.23
C THR A 167 7.66 11.07 -7.02
N SER A 168 7.03 10.30 -7.90
CA SER A 168 7.74 9.39 -8.81
C SER A 168 8.70 10.16 -9.74
N LEU A 169 8.26 11.29 -10.30
CA LEU A 169 9.12 12.13 -11.13
C LEU A 169 10.29 12.70 -10.32
N GLN A 170 10.03 13.21 -9.12
CA GLN A 170 11.07 13.71 -8.21
C GLN A 170 12.10 12.62 -7.89
N PHE A 171 11.63 11.39 -7.62
CA PHE A 171 12.50 10.25 -7.37
C PHE A 171 13.40 9.98 -8.57
N VAL A 172 12.84 9.88 -9.78
CA VAL A 172 13.62 9.69 -11.02
C VAL A 172 14.66 10.79 -11.19
N VAL A 173 14.30 12.06 -11.02
CA VAL A 173 15.25 13.18 -11.13
C VAL A 173 16.36 13.08 -10.09
N THR A 174 16.03 12.73 -8.85
CA THR A 174 17.01 12.58 -7.76
C THR A 174 18.03 11.48 -8.08
N PHE A 175 17.57 10.33 -8.59
CA PHE A 175 18.46 9.24 -9.02
C PHE A 175 19.36 9.63 -10.20
N LEU A 176 18.83 10.38 -11.15
CA LEU A 176 19.61 10.87 -12.29
C LEU A 176 20.70 11.87 -11.87
N VAL A 177 20.42 12.73 -10.89
CA VAL A 177 21.37 13.75 -10.40
C VAL A 177 22.43 13.14 -9.47
N SER A 178 22.05 12.22 -8.58
CA SER A 178 22.98 11.56 -7.66
C SER A 178 23.94 10.58 -8.35
N GLY A 179 23.64 10.20 -9.59
CA GLY A 179 24.39 9.21 -10.37
C GLY A 179 23.87 7.79 -10.14
N LEU A 180 23.83 7.00 -11.21
CA LEU A 180 23.39 5.61 -11.18
C LEU A 180 24.61 4.69 -11.02
N ASP A 181 24.81 4.16 -9.83
CA ASP A 181 25.74 3.05 -9.63
C ASP A 181 25.05 1.72 -9.93
N LEU A 182 25.19 1.24 -11.16
CA LEU A 182 24.62 -0.03 -11.62
C LEU A 182 25.25 -1.24 -10.92
N THR A 183 26.38 -1.08 -10.21
CA THR A 183 27.01 -2.17 -9.45
C THR A 183 26.32 -2.44 -8.11
N ALA A 184 25.58 -1.45 -7.59
CA ALA A 184 24.76 -1.59 -6.39
C ALA A 184 23.43 -2.32 -6.65
N VAL A 185 23.04 -2.52 -7.92
CA VAL A 185 21.80 -3.21 -8.29
C VAL A 185 22.08 -4.69 -8.48
N SER A 186 21.83 -5.49 -7.44
CA SER A 186 21.94 -6.94 -7.57
C SER A 186 20.75 -7.51 -8.35
N LEU A 187 21.05 -8.30 -9.38
CA LEU A 187 20.03 -9.08 -10.10
C LEU A 187 19.36 -10.09 -9.14
N TRP A 188 20.15 -10.66 -8.23
CA TRP A 188 19.76 -11.62 -7.22
C TRP A 188 20.11 -11.09 -5.83
N GLY A 189 19.13 -11.05 -4.92
CA GLY A 189 19.34 -10.69 -3.52
C GLY A 189 19.61 -11.92 -2.66
N ASP A 190 20.26 -11.74 -1.52
CA ASP A 190 20.49 -12.81 -0.55
C ASP A 190 19.34 -12.90 0.47
N ASP A 191 18.70 -11.76 0.78
CA ASP A 191 17.54 -11.66 1.68
C ASP A 191 16.29 -11.16 0.94
N TRP A 192 15.15 -11.82 1.18
CA TRP A 192 13.89 -11.60 0.45
C TRP A 192 12.70 -11.31 1.34
N ASP A 193 12.85 -11.44 2.66
CA ASP A 193 11.74 -11.45 3.61
C ASP A 193 10.97 -10.12 3.62
N ASP A 194 11.68 -9.00 3.63
CA ASP A 194 11.06 -7.67 3.60
C ASP A 194 10.56 -7.27 2.20
N LEU A 195 11.23 -7.74 1.14
CA LEU A 195 10.86 -7.41 -0.23
C LEU A 195 9.53 -8.03 -0.64
N PHE A 196 9.31 -9.29 -0.25
CA PHE A 196 8.15 -10.05 -0.74
C PHE A 196 6.82 -9.44 -0.28
N GLY A 197 6.75 -9.00 0.98
CA GLY A 197 5.57 -8.31 1.52
C GLY A 197 5.28 -7.02 0.75
N VAL A 198 6.28 -6.14 0.65
CA VAL A 198 6.14 -4.84 -0.05
C VAL A 198 5.73 -5.04 -1.51
N VAL A 199 6.37 -5.96 -2.24
CA VAL A 199 6.05 -6.22 -3.65
C VAL A 199 4.65 -6.81 -3.78
N LEU A 200 4.25 -7.79 -2.96
CA LEU A 200 2.89 -8.34 -3.02
C LEU A 200 1.81 -7.28 -2.75
N PHE A 201 2.03 -6.41 -1.77
CA PHE A 201 1.09 -5.35 -1.45
C PHE A 201 0.94 -4.33 -2.59
N ASN A 202 2.05 -3.98 -3.26
CA ASN A 202 2.01 -3.10 -4.43
C ASN A 202 1.27 -3.75 -5.62
N PHE A 203 1.39 -5.06 -5.79
CA PHE A 203 0.70 -5.81 -6.85
C PHE A 203 -0.67 -6.36 -6.41
N ALA A 204 -1.31 -5.81 -5.39
CA ALA A 204 -2.65 -6.23 -4.94
C ALA A 204 -3.80 -5.79 -5.87
N LEU A 205 -3.54 -5.53 -7.16
CA LEU A 205 -4.49 -5.09 -8.18
C LEU A 205 -5.73 -6.01 -8.26
N VAL A 206 -5.54 -7.31 -8.04
CA VAL A 206 -6.60 -8.33 -8.10
C VAL A 206 -7.81 -8.00 -7.21
N ILE A 207 -7.61 -7.27 -6.12
CA ILE A 207 -8.65 -6.83 -5.18
C ILE A 207 -9.62 -5.85 -5.84
N ALA A 208 -9.12 -4.96 -6.71
CA ALA A 208 -9.91 -3.93 -7.37
C ALA A 208 -10.58 -4.41 -8.66
N VAL A 209 -10.15 -5.56 -9.20
CA VAL A 209 -10.64 -6.11 -10.47
C VAL A 209 -12.17 -6.26 -10.52
N PRO A 210 -12.86 -6.83 -9.52
CA PRO A 210 -14.31 -7.01 -9.61
C PRO A 210 -15.08 -5.68 -9.70
N ALA A 211 -14.67 -4.68 -8.91
CA ALA A 211 -15.28 -3.35 -8.93
C ALA A 211 -15.01 -2.63 -10.27
N TRP A 212 -13.77 -2.67 -10.76
CA TRP A 212 -13.41 -2.09 -12.05
C TRP A 212 -14.17 -2.77 -13.21
N LEU A 213 -14.33 -4.09 -13.18
CA LEU A 213 -15.07 -4.82 -14.22
C LEU A 213 -16.53 -4.39 -14.31
N TYR A 214 -17.14 -4.00 -13.20
CA TYR A 214 -18.51 -3.51 -13.14
C TYR A 214 -18.64 -2.08 -13.71
N GLU A 215 -17.67 -1.22 -13.44
CA GLU A 215 -17.69 0.19 -13.87
C GLU A 215 -17.17 0.43 -15.30
N ARG A 216 -16.44 -0.53 -15.88
CA ARG A 216 -15.83 -0.36 -17.21
C ARG A 216 -16.86 -0.16 -18.32
N GLU A 217 -16.47 0.58 -19.34
CA GLU A 217 -17.26 0.64 -20.58
C GLU A 217 -17.16 -0.69 -21.37
N PRO A 218 -18.24 -1.09 -22.09
CA PRO A 218 -18.30 -2.41 -22.74
C PRO A 218 -17.27 -2.65 -23.85
N ASP A 219 -16.74 -1.57 -24.43
CA ASP A 219 -15.79 -1.55 -25.54
C ASP A 219 -14.33 -1.68 -25.08
N VAL A 220 -14.07 -1.54 -23.78
CA VAL A 220 -12.72 -1.67 -23.22
C VAL A 220 -12.27 -3.13 -23.24
N ASP A 221 -11.06 -3.40 -23.71
CA ASP A 221 -10.50 -4.76 -23.68
C ASP A 221 -9.87 -5.08 -22.32
N VAL A 222 -10.41 -6.11 -21.64
CA VAL A 222 -9.98 -6.46 -20.28
C VAL A 222 -8.51 -6.92 -20.22
N PRO A 223 -8.04 -7.85 -21.08
CA PRO A 223 -6.65 -8.26 -21.11
C PRO A 223 -5.67 -7.12 -21.31
N SER A 224 -5.94 -6.23 -22.27
CA SER A 224 -5.05 -5.10 -22.57
C SER A 224 -4.85 -4.18 -21.37
N VAL A 225 -5.92 -3.85 -20.63
CA VAL A 225 -5.81 -3.00 -19.43
C VAL A 225 -5.06 -3.71 -18.31
N VAL A 226 -5.38 -4.98 -18.02
CA VAL A 226 -4.72 -5.72 -16.94
C VAL A 226 -3.22 -5.92 -17.22
N HIS A 227 -2.85 -6.23 -18.46
CA HIS A 227 -1.43 -6.33 -18.83
C HIS A 227 -0.71 -4.98 -18.75
N GLY A 228 -1.35 -3.90 -19.20
CA GLY A 228 -0.81 -2.54 -19.06
C GLY A 228 -0.56 -2.15 -17.60
N SER A 229 -1.54 -2.42 -16.72
CA SER A 229 -1.44 -2.10 -15.29
C SER A 229 -0.41 -2.94 -14.53
N CYS A 230 -0.10 -4.16 -14.97
CA CYS A 230 0.93 -5.00 -14.32
C CYS A 230 2.35 -4.74 -14.89
N ALA A 231 2.45 -4.19 -16.10
CA ALA A 231 3.73 -3.91 -16.76
C ALA A 231 4.31 -2.53 -16.39
N LEU A 232 3.46 -1.60 -15.97
CA LEU A 232 3.83 -0.30 -15.38
C LEU A 232 4.23 -0.48 -13.90
#